data_AF-A0A6A8FVD7-F1
#
_entry.id   AF-A0A6A8FVD7-F1
#
_cell.length_a   1.000
_cell.length_b   1.000
_cell.length_c   1.000
_cell.angle_alpha   90.00
_cell.angle_beta   90.00
_cell.angle_gamma   90.00
#
_symmetry.space_group_name_H-M   'P 1'
#
loop_
_entity.id
_entity.type
_entity.pdbx_description
1 polymer ?
#
loop_
_entity_poly.entity_id
_entity_poly.type
_entity_poly.pdbx_seq_one_letter_code
_entity_poly.pdbx_strand_id
1 'polypeptide(L)'
;MAKLKRNIIQLVEDPKANEIKLQTYLTPHFISFEIVYEAMDLIDDIEDENSTMKPREIADRLMDMVVKIYDNQFTVKDLKERMHAPDGMNALREQVVFITQGQQTEETRNFIQNMK
;
A
#
# COMPACT_ATOMS: atom_id res chain seq x y z
N MET A 1 -4.38 -25.46 -3.13
CA MET A 1 -3.48 -24.30 -2.94
C MET A 1 -4.05 -23.47 -1.80
N ALA A 2 -3.23 -23.04 -0.85
CA ALA A 2 -3.70 -22.12 0.20
C ALA A 2 -4.23 -20.85 -0.46
N LYS A 3 -5.47 -20.45 -0.13
CA LYS A 3 -6.13 -19.26 -0.69
C LYS A 3 -5.68 -18.03 0.11
N LEU A 4 -4.39 -17.70 0.00
CA LEU A 4 -3.79 -16.58 0.73
C LEU A 4 -4.31 -15.26 0.15
N LYS A 5 -4.77 -14.36 1.03
CA LYS A 5 -5.23 -13.02 0.62
C LYS A 5 -4.01 -12.18 0.22
N ARG A 6 -4.14 -11.40 -0.86
CA ARG A 6 -3.10 -10.50 -1.39
C ARG A 6 -3.70 -9.18 -1.80
N ASN A 7 -3.00 -8.06 -1.65
CA ASN A 7 -3.51 -6.77 -2.12
C ASN A 7 -2.77 -6.30 -3.37
N ILE A 8 -3.33 -5.28 -4.03
CA ILE A 8 -2.73 -4.67 -5.21
C ILE A 8 -2.44 -3.19 -4.97
N ILE A 9 -1.35 -2.73 -5.57
CA ILE A 9 -1.07 -1.31 -5.78
C ILE A 9 -0.62 -1.13 -7.23
N GLN A 10 -1.09 -0.07 -7.87
CA GLN A 10 -0.78 0.23 -9.26
C GLN A 10 -0.02 1.55 -9.34
N LEU A 11 1.11 1.53 -10.04
CA LEU A 11 1.94 2.71 -10.27
C LEU A 11 2.00 2.99 -11.77
N VAL A 12 2.03 4.26 -12.15
CA VAL A 12 2.22 4.66 -13.55
C VAL A 12 3.62 4.23 -14.02
N GLU A 13 3.71 3.64 -15.20
CA GLU A 13 5.01 3.24 -15.79
C GLU A 13 5.84 4.47 -16.18
N ASP A 14 5.25 5.38 -16.97
CA ASP A 14 5.86 6.64 -17.38
C ASP A 14 4.87 7.80 -17.20
N PRO A 15 5.05 8.67 -16.18
CA PRO A 15 4.18 9.82 -15.93
C PRO A 15 4.17 10.87 -17.06
N LYS A 16 5.11 10.81 -18.02
CA LYS A 16 5.23 11.74 -19.14
C LYS A 16 4.69 11.18 -20.45
N ALA A 17 4.24 9.93 -20.47
CA ALA A 17 3.70 9.31 -21.67
C ALA A 17 2.36 9.93 -22.09
N ASN A 18 2.10 9.97 -23.40
CA ASN A 18 0.80 10.38 -23.94
C ASN A 18 -0.33 9.42 -23.55
N GLU A 19 0.00 8.15 -23.31
CA GLU A 19 -0.93 7.12 -22.85
C GLU A 19 -0.41 6.55 -21.53
N ILE A 20 -1.23 6.66 -20.48
CA ILE A 20 -0.88 6.20 -19.13
C ILE A 20 -1.03 4.67 -19.06
N LYS A 21 0.08 3.98 -18.81
CA LYS A 21 0.11 2.55 -18.49
C LYS A 21 0.38 2.34 -17.01
N LEU A 22 -0.26 1.32 -16.44
CA LEU A 22 -0.16 0.99 -15.03
C LEU A 22 0.60 -0.32 -14.84
N GLN A 23 1.65 -0.26 -14.03
CA GLN A 23 2.34 -1.43 -13.51
C GLN A 23 1.65 -1.89 -12.22
N THR A 24 1.20 -3.14 -12.20
CA THR A 24 0.52 -3.73 -11.04
C THR A 24 1.52 -4.49 -10.18
N TYR A 25 1.54 -4.20 -8.88
CA TYR A 25 2.28 -4.93 -7.87
C TYR A 25 1.33 -5.66 -6.94
N LEU A 26 1.72 -6.85 -6.50
CA LEU A 26 0.97 -7.64 -5.53
C LEU A 26 1.79 -7.80 -4.25
N THR A 27 1.13 -7.76 -3.11
CA THR A 27 1.77 -8.13 -1.84
C THR A 27 2.35 -9.55 -1.93
N PRO A 28 3.43 -9.90 -1.21
CA PRO A 28 3.98 -11.25 -1.25
C PRO A 28 2.96 -12.28 -0.75
N HIS A 29 3.19 -13.56 -1.09
CA HIS A 29 2.32 -14.65 -0.62
C HIS A 29 2.38 -14.82 0.90
N PHE A 30 3.51 -14.45 1.51
CA PHE A 30 3.74 -14.49 2.94
C PHE A 30 4.20 -13.11 3.39
N ILE A 31 3.51 -12.55 4.37
CA ILE A 31 3.89 -11.35 5.11
C ILE A 31 4.11 -11.83 6.55
N SER A 32 5.24 -11.49 7.14
CA SER A 32 5.51 -11.87 8.53
C SER A 32 4.57 -11.11 9.47
N PHE A 33 4.25 -11.73 10.61
CA PHE A 33 3.42 -11.09 11.63
C PHE A 33 4.12 -9.87 12.27
N GLU A 34 5.46 -9.77 12.14
CA GLU A 34 6.24 -8.59 12.53
C GLU A 34 5.77 -7.32 11.81
N ILE A 35 5.55 -7.41 10.48
CA ILE A 35 5.07 -6.28 9.68
C ILE A 35 3.66 -5.85 10.15
N VAL A 36 2.86 -6.80 10.65
CA VAL A 36 1.53 -6.50 11.21
C VAL A 36 1.66 -5.67 12.50
N TYR A 37 2.59 -6.03 13.40
CA TYR A 37 2.86 -5.24 14.61
C TYR A 37 3.33 -3.83 14.25
N GLU A 38 4.32 -3.69 13.36
CA GLU A 38 4.81 -2.36 12.95
C GLU A 38 3.69 -1.50 12.33
N ALA A 39 2.75 -2.12 11.61
CA ALA A 39 1.60 -1.44 11.02
C ALA A 39 0.54 -1.04 12.06
N MET A 40 0.33 -1.86 13.09
CA MET A 40 -0.53 -1.52 14.22
C MET A 40 0.04 -0.31 14.99
N ASP A 41 1.34 -0.33 15.30
CA ASP A 41 2.01 0.79 15.98
C ASP A 41 1.93 2.08 15.15
N LEU A 42 2.07 1.98 13.82
CA LEU A 42 1.91 3.14 12.93
C LEU A 42 0.49 3.71 12.97
N ILE A 43 -0.54 2.85 12.98
CA ILE A 43 -1.93 3.31 13.06
C ILE A 43 -2.17 4.01 14.41
N ASP A 44 -1.72 3.40 15.51
CA ASP A 44 -1.86 3.95 16.86
C ASP A 44 -1.20 5.35 16.96
N ASP A 45 0.02 5.49 16.45
CA ASP A 45 0.73 6.78 16.41
C ASP A 45 -0.01 7.85 15.59
N ILE A 46 -0.67 7.45 14.49
CA ILE A 46 -1.42 8.36 13.61
C ILE A 46 -2.76 8.77 14.25
N GLU A 47 -3.40 7.85 14.97
CA GLU A 47 -4.72 8.06 15.60
C GLU A 47 -4.62 8.68 17.00
N ASP A 48 -3.44 8.68 17.64
CA ASP A 48 -3.23 9.33 18.94
C ASP A 48 -3.62 10.82 18.90
N GLU A 49 -4.58 11.18 19.73
CA GLU A 49 -5.10 12.55 19.87
C GLU A 49 -4.00 13.54 20.34
N ASN A 50 -2.94 13.05 20.98
CA ASN A 50 -1.79 13.85 21.41
C ASN A 50 -0.65 13.89 20.37
N SER A 51 -0.81 13.20 19.24
CA SER A 51 0.20 13.13 18.19
C SER A 51 0.52 14.52 17.64
N THR A 52 1.81 14.83 17.56
CA THR A 52 2.31 16.10 16.97
C THR A 52 2.78 15.92 15.53
N MET A 53 2.55 14.74 14.95
CA MET A 53 3.00 14.42 13.60
C MET A 53 2.36 15.34 12.57
N LYS A 54 3.20 15.85 11.67
CA LYS A 54 2.73 16.69 10.56
C LYS A 54 2.13 15.80 9.46
N PRO A 55 1.19 16.30 8.63
CA PRO A 55 0.61 15.53 7.53
C PRO A 55 1.65 14.91 6.58
N ARG A 56 2.76 15.62 6.32
CA ARG A 56 3.88 15.12 5.51
C ARG A 56 4.61 13.94 6.16
N GLU A 57 4.80 14.00 7.47
CA GLU A 57 5.46 12.93 8.23
C GLU A 57 4.61 11.66 8.24
N ILE A 58 3.29 11.82 8.42
CA ILE A 58 2.32 10.72 8.26
C ILE A 58 2.42 10.11 6.87
N ALA A 59 2.50 10.96 5.82
CA ALA A 59 2.67 10.49 4.44
C ALA A 59 3.95 9.67 4.27
N ASP A 60 5.07 10.18 4.78
CA ASP A 60 6.38 9.53 4.67
C ASP A 60 6.37 8.16 5.39
N ARG A 61 5.83 8.08 6.62
CA ARG A 61 5.73 6.83 7.38
C ARG A 61 4.79 5.80 6.72
N LEU A 62 3.67 6.24 6.16
CA LEU A 62 2.77 5.36 5.40
C LEU A 62 3.46 4.81 4.15
N MET A 63 4.19 5.63 3.40
CA MET A 63 4.94 5.16 2.23
C MET A 63 6.02 4.15 2.59
N ASP A 64 6.78 4.39 3.66
CA ASP A 64 7.79 3.45 4.17
C ASP A 64 7.16 2.09 4.52
N MET A 65 6.02 2.12 5.22
CA MET A 65 5.27 0.92 5.57
C MET A 65 4.78 0.17 4.32
N VAL A 66 4.24 0.88 3.33
CA VAL A 66 3.76 0.25 2.09
C VAL A 66 4.91 -0.39 1.31
N VAL A 67 6.08 0.24 1.24
CA VAL A 67 7.28 -0.39 0.63
C VAL A 67 7.65 -1.70 1.34
N LYS A 68 7.59 -1.73 2.68
CA LYS A 68 7.83 -2.96 3.47
C LYS A 68 6.78 -4.04 3.21
N ILE A 69 5.48 -3.67 3.21
CA ILE A 69 4.36 -4.59 2.92
C ILE A 69 4.54 -5.29 1.57
N TYR A 70 5.05 -4.56 0.58
CA TYR A 70 5.28 -5.06 -0.77
C TYR A 70 6.67 -5.66 -0.98
N ASP A 71 7.42 -5.94 0.10
CA ASP A 71 8.75 -6.57 0.04
C ASP A 71 9.72 -5.84 -0.90
N ASN A 72 9.73 -4.50 -0.82
CA ASN A 72 10.63 -3.62 -1.58
C ASN A 72 10.56 -3.77 -3.11
N GLN A 73 9.44 -4.24 -3.66
CA GLN A 73 9.22 -4.30 -5.12
C GLN A 73 9.29 -2.93 -5.83
N PHE A 74 9.15 -1.84 -5.06
CA PHE A 74 9.28 -0.45 -5.47
C PHE A 74 9.79 0.39 -4.28
N THR A 75 10.17 1.63 -4.52
CA THR A 75 10.70 2.55 -3.51
C THR A 75 9.68 3.63 -3.10
N VAL A 76 9.95 4.34 -2.00
CA VAL A 76 9.19 5.55 -1.63
C VAL A 76 9.26 6.62 -2.74
N LYS A 77 10.38 6.70 -3.46
CA LYS A 77 10.52 7.59 -4.60
C LYS A 77 9.54 7.21 -5.71
N ASP A 78 9.41 5.91 -6.01
CA ASP A 78 8.41 5.43 -6.97
C ASP A 78 6.98 5.82 -6.54
N LEU A 79 6.64 5.66 -5.25
CA LEU A 79 5.33 6.10 -4.74
C LEU A 79 5.11 7.61 -4.93
N LYS A 80 6.12 8.44 -4.65
CA LYS A 80 6.03 9.90 -4.79
C LYS A 80 5.91 10.36 -6.25
N GLU A 81 6.54 9.65 -7.18
CA GLU A 81 6.64 10.06 -8.58
C GLU A 81 5.59 9.39 -9.49
N ARG A 82 5.09 8.22 -9.12
CA ARG A 82 4.32 7.34 -10.02
C ARG A 82 2.94 6.93 -9.49
N MET A 83 2.64 7.18 -8.21
CA MET A 83 1.30 6.95 -7.68
C MET A 83 0.35 8.08 -8.10
N HIS A 84 -0.92 7.74 -8.36
CA HIS A 84 -1.94 8.75 -8.66
C HIS A 84 -2.22 9.58 -7.41
N ALA A 85 -1.76 10.83 -7.40
CA ALA A 85 -1.78 11.69 -6.22
C ALA A 85 -3.18 11.97 -5.61
N PRO A 86 -4.26 12.21 -6.40
CA PRO A 86 -5.59 12.49 -5.87
C PRO A 86 -6.08 11.45 -4.84
N ASP A 87 -5.81 10.17 -5.09
CA ASP A 87 -6.24 9.06 -4.21
C ASP A 87 -5.07 8.49 -3.37
N GLY A 88 -3.86 8.98 -3.57
CA GLY A 88 -2.63 8.36 -3.08
C GLY A 88 -2.60 8.17 -1.57
N MET A 89 -3.06 9.15 -0.79
CA MET A 89 -3.08 9.03 0.67
C MET A 89 -4.05 7.93 1.15
N ASN A 90 -5.24 7.86 0.56
CA ASN A 90 -6.22 6.84 0.91
C ASN A 90 -5.74 5.46 0.49
N ALA A 91 -5.20 5.34 -0.72
CA ALA A 91 -4.61 4.10 -1.21
C ALA A 91 -3.50 3.59 -0.28
N LEU A 92 -2.61 4.47 0.21
CA LEU A 92 -1.57 4.09 1.18
C LEU A 92 -2.17 3.56 2.50
N ARG A 93 -3.15 4.27 3.07
CA ARG A 93 -3.81 3.82 4.31
C ARG A 93 -4.50 2.48 4.13
N GLU A 94 -5.18 2.27 3.01
CA GLU A 94 -5.86 1.02 2.70
C GLU A 94 -4.88 -0.17 2.64
N GLN A 95 -3.64 0.05 2.16
CA GLN A 95 -2.61 -1.01 2.20
C GLN A 95 -2.24 -1.41 3.63
N VAL A 96 -2.09 -0.44 4.52
CA VAL A 96 -1.77 -0.68 5.94
C VAL A 96 -2.95 -1.35 6.64
N VAL A 97 -4.18 -0.91 6.38
CA VAL A 97 -5.40 -1.53 6.93
C VAL A 97 -5.60 -2.95 6.41
N PHE A 98 -5.28 -3.23 5.14
CA PHE A 98 -5.38 -4.57 4.56
C PHE A 98 -4.55 -5.58 5.36
N ILE A 99 -3.32 -5.23 5.76
CA ILE A 99 -2.46 -6.18 6.47
C ILE A 99 -2.86 -6.39 7.94
N THR A 100 -3.45 -5.38 8.59
CA THR A 100 -3.88 -5.48 9.99
C THR A 100 -5.24 -6.15 10.15
N GLN A 101 -6.16 -5.94 9.21
CA GLN A 101 -7.54 -6.46 9.30
C GLN A 101 -7.84 -7.61 8.32
N GLY A 102 -6.93 -7.87 7.37
CA GLY A 102 -7.13 -8.89 6.34
C GLY A 102 -8.30 -8.58 5.40
N GLN A 103 -8.75 -7.32 5.32
CA GLN A 103 -9.88 -6.89 4.48
C GLN A 103 -9.41 -6.59 3.06
N GLN A 104 -9.98 -7.28 2.06
CA GLN A 104 -9.80 -6.97 0.64
C GLN A 104 -11.10 -6.41 0.08
N THR A 105 -11.01 -5.36 -0.73
CA THR A 105 -12.14 -4.88 -1.53
C THR A 105 -12.60 -5.95 -2.51
N GLU A 106 -13.89 -5.95 -2.87
CA GLU A 106 -14.41 -6.86 -3.88
C GLU A 106 -13.74 -6.64 -5.23
N GLU A 107 -13.47 -5.38 -5.58
CA GLU A 107 -12.75 -4.98 -6.79
C GLU A 107 -11.37 -5.64 -6.86
N THR A 108 -10.56 -5.54 -5.80
CA THR A 108 -9.25 -6.19 -5.74
C THR A 108 -9.36 -7.70 -5.85
N ARG A 109 -10.33 -8.30 -5.14
CA ARG A 109 -10.56 -9.74 -5.18
C ARG A 109 -10.89 -10.22 -6.59
N ASN A 110 -11.78 -9.50 -7.27
CA ASN A 110 -12.20 -9.81 -8.64
C ASN A 110 -11.05 -9.61 -9.62
N PHE A 111 -10.29 -8.51 -9.48
CA PHE A 111 -9.11 -8.23 -10.30
C PHE A 111 -8.09 -9.36 -10.20
N ILE A 112 -7.69 -9.77 -8.99
CA ILE A 112 -6.72 -10.86 -8.77
C ILE A 112 -7.25 -12.19 -9.32
N GLN A 113 -8.55 -12.47 -9.23
CA GLN A 113 -9.12 -13.70 -9.78
C GLN A 113 -9.08 -13.74 -11.31
N ASN A 114 -9.23 -12.57 -11.95
CA ASN A 114 -9.25 -12.40 -13.40
C ASN A 114 -7.85 -12.18 -14.01
N MET A 115 -6.79 -12.04 -13.20
CA MET A 115 -5.40 -12.01 -13.67
C MET A 115 -4.88 -13.37 -14.17
N LYS A 116 -5.70 -14.41 -14.19
CA LYS A 116 -5.32 -15.78 -14.59
C LYS A 116 -5.40 -16.03 -16.08
#